data_AF-A0A9E0UC46-F1
#
_entry.id   AF-A0A9E0UC46-F1
#
_cell.length_a   1.000
_cell.length_b   1.000
_cell.length_c   1.000
_cell.angle_alpha   90.00
_cell.angle_beta   90.00
_cell.angle_gamma   90.00
#
_symmetry.space_group_name_H-M   'P 1'
#
loop_
_entity.id
_entity.type
_entity.pdbx_description
1 polymer ?
#
loop_
_entity_poly.entity_id
_entity_poly.type
_entity_poly.pdbx_seq_one_letter_code
_entity_poly.pdbx_strand_id
1 'polypeptide(L)'
;MKTVNFESGQQGRIELLGLLTAAEDLEVRLERFFSRFGEIRKIAKFDHHGKGHFYSVDFASGTSAVNAANATGCCKFGFNAVLVDPARLKSN
;
A
#
# COMPACT_ATOMS: atom_id res chain seq x y z
N MET A 1 -11.34 34.87 -35.08
CA MET A 1 -11.17 34.28 -33.73
C MET A 1 -12.24 33.21 -33.55
N LYS A 2 -11.87 31.93 -33.61
CA LYS A 2 -12.78 30.80 -33.35
C LYS A 2 -12.41 30.21 -32.00
N THR A 3 -13.33 30.29 -31.06
CA THR A 3 -13.23 29.71 -29.73
C THR A 3 -13.20 28.18 -29.86
N VAL A 4 -12.15 27.56 -29.33
CA VAL A 4 -12.03 26.10 -29.23
C VAL A 4 -12.86 25.62 -28.05
N ASN A 5 -13.97 24.95 -28.34
CA ASN A 5 -14.72 24.15 -27.37
C ASN A 5 -13.98 22.83 -27.17
N PHE A 6 -13.54 22.53 -25.95
CA PHE A 6 -12.97 21.23 -25.59
C PHE A 6 -14.09 20.31 -25.09
N GLU A 7 -14.45 19.35 -25.93
CA GLU A 7 -15.40 18.29 -25.62
C GLU A 7 -14.77 17.23 -24.71
N SER A 8 -15.30 17.13 -23.49
CA SER A 8 -15.70 15.92 -22.75
C SER A 8 -15.03 14.55 -23.07
N GLY A 9 -13.70 14.46 -23.05
CA GLY A 9 -12.98 13.18 -23.20
C GLY A 9 -11.84 12.93 -22.20
N GLN A 10 -11.48 13.91 -21.38
CA GLN A 10 -10.27 13.87 -20.55
C GLN A 10 -10.50 13.51 -19.07
N GLN A 11 -11.74 13.60 -18.57
CA GLN A 11 -12.01 13.44 -17.15
C GLN A 11 -11.83 12.00 -16.65
N GLY A 12 -12.15 10.96 -17.45
CA GLY A 12 -11.99 9.57 -17.02
C GLY A 12 -10.53 9.09 -16.91
N ARG A 13 -9.58 9.74 -17.59
CA ARG A 13 -8.17 9.31 -17.64
C ARG A 13 -7.32 9.90 -16.51
N ILE A 14 -7.73 11.05 -15.98
CA ILE A 14 -7.03 11.74 -14.88
C ILE A 14 -7.37 11.08 -13.54
N GLU A 15 -8.60 10.60 -13.35
CA GLU A 15 -8.97 9.84 -12.15
C GLU A 15 -8.25 8.49 -12.06
N LEU A 16 -8.10 7.77 -13.19
CA LEU A 16 -7.37 6.51 -13.21
C LEU A 16 -5.89 6.69 -12.89
N LEU A 17 -5.25 7.76 -13.41
CA LEU A 17 -3.88 8.09 -13.06
C LEU A 17 -3.75 8.46 -11.58
N GLY A 18 -4.66 9.25 -11.02
CA GLY A 18 -4.65 9.62 -9.59
C GLY A 18 -4.79 8.40 -8.66
N LEU A 19 -5.64 7.44 -9.02
CA LEU A 19 -5.82 6.18 -8.28
C LEU A 19 -4.62 5.23 -8.42
N LEU A 20 -4.00 5.14 -9.60
CA LEU A 20 -2.78 4.36 -9.83
C LEU A 20 -1.59 4.97 -9.07
N THR A 21 -1.41 6.29 -9.16
CA THR A 21 -0.34 7.01 -8.46
C THR A 21 -0.49 6.91 -6.94
N ALA A 22 -1.72 6.94 -6.42
CA ALA A 22 -1.97 6.80 -4.98
C ALA A 22 -1.74 5.37 -4.45
N ALA A 23 -1.96 4.34 -5.28
CA ALA A 23 -1.67 2.95 -4.94
C ALA A 23 -0.17 2.65 -5.00
N GLU A 24 0.52 3.12 -6.04
CA GLU A 24 1.98 3.04 -6.16
C GLU A 24 2.68 3.83 -5.05
N ASP A 25 2.16 5.00 -4.66
CA ASP A 25 2.66 5.77 -3.50
C ASP A 25 2.54 4.97 -2.20
N LEU A 26 1.43 4.25 -1.99
CA LEU A 26 1.22 3.52 -0.75
C LEU A 26 2.17 2.32 -0.62
N GLU A 27 2.40 1.56 -1.69
CA GLU A 27 3.37 0.46 -1.67
C GLU A 27 4.79 0.96 -1.38
N VAL A 28 5.21 2.05 -2.03
CA VAL A 28 6.52 2.67 -1.78
C VAL A 28 6.64 3.20 -0.35
N ARG A 29 5.57 3.79 0.20
CA ARG A 29 5.55 4.25 1.60
C ARG A 29 5.61 3.10 2.59
N LEU A 30 4.90 2.01 2.31
CA LEU A 30 4.98 0.78 3.12
C LEU A 30 6.39 0.21 3.06
N GLU A 31 6.99 0.12 1.88
CA GLU A 31 8.36 -0.35 1.72
C GLU A 31 9.34 0.48 2.55
N ARG A 32 9.32 1.81 2.41
CA ARG A 32 10.18 2.71 3.19
C ARG A 32 9.93 2.62 4.69
N PHE A 33 8.69 2.47 5.11
CA PHE A 33 8.33 2.40 6.52
C PHE A 33 8.72 1.06 7.15
N PHE A 34 8.60 -0.04 6.40
CA PHE A 34 8.87 -1.38 6.90
C PHE A 34 10.34 -1.80 6.72
N SER A 35 11.09 -1.20 5.79
CA SER A 35 12.50 -1.52 5.55
C SER A 35 13.40 -1.26 6.76
N ARG A 36 12.99 -0.37 7.67
CA ARG A 36 13.68 -0.13 8.95
C ARG A 36 13.66 -1.35 9.89
N PHE A 37 12.76 -2.30 9.69
CA PHE A 37 12.67 -3.53 10.48
C PHE A 37 13.45 -4.70 9.85
N GLY A 38 13.83 -4.58 8.59
CA GLY A 38 14.61 -5.58 7.87
C GLY A 38 14.39 -5.53 6.35
N GLU A 39 15.16 -6.35 5.63
CA GLU A 39 15.03 -6.51 4.18
C GLU A 39 13.65 -7.06 3.81
N ILE A 40 12.98 -6.37 2.89
CA ILE A 40 11.66 -6.75 2.36
C ILE A 40 11.89 -7.53 1.07
N ARG A 41 11.31 -8.73 0.99
CA ARG A 41 11.36 -9.55 -0.23
C ARG A 41 10.25 -9.20 -1.19
N LYS A 42 9.06 -8.94 -0.66
CA LYS A 42 7.87 -8.69 -1.45
C LYS A 42 6.84 -7.90 -0.66
N ILE A 43 6.16 -7.00 -1.34
CA ILE A 43 4.90 -6.42 -0.89
C ILE A 43 3.82 -6.90 -1.85
N ALA A 44 2.70 -7.37 -1.30
CA ALA A 44 1.57 -7.84 -2.09
C ALA A 44 0.29 -7.19 -1.60
N LYS A 45 -0.40 -6.49 -2.49
CA LYS A 45 -1.76 -6.00 -2.28
C LYS A 45 -2.77 -7.12 -2.45
N PHE A 46 -3.78 -7.17 -1.59
CA PHE A 46 -4.94 -8.04 -1.77
C PHE A 46 -6.21 -7.36 -1.29
N ASP A 47 -7.29 -7.65 -2.00
CA ASP A 47 -8.63 -7.16 -1.72
C ASP A 47 -9.40 -8.17 -0.87
N HIS A 48 -9.96 -7.71 0.25
CA HIS A 48 -10.78 -8.58 1.09
C HIS A 48 -12.25 -8.13 1.01
N HIS A 49 -13.03 -8.77 0.13
CA HIS A 49 -14.50 -8.72 -0.01
C HIS A 49 -15.19 -7.51 0.65
N GLY A 50 -14.98 -6.30 0.11
CA GLY A 50 -15.67 -5.09 0.55
C GLY A 50 -15.15 -4.43 1.84
N LYS A 51 -14.11 -4.97 2.48
CA LYS A 51 -13.43 -4.40 3.66
C LYS A 51 -12.24 -3.51 3.32
N GLY A 52 -11.94 -3.31 2.03
CA GLY A 52 -10.84 -2.50 1.54
C GLY A 52 -9.60 -3.30 1.14
N HIS A 53 -8.55 -2.57 0.77
CA HIS A 53 -7.27 -3.12 0.35
C HIS A 53 -6.37 -3.36 1.56
N PHE A 54 -5.77 -4.53 1.63
CA PHE A 54 -4.76 -4.90 2.60
C PHE A 54 -3.43 -5.15 1.88
N TYR A 55 -2.34 -5.04 2.62
CA TYR A 55 -1.01 -5.33 2.12
C TYR A 55 -0.35 -6.42 2.96
N SER A 56 0.41 -7.29 2.31
CA SER A 56 1.26 -8.27 2.96
C SER A 56 2.69 -7.85 2.69
N VAL A 57 3.45 -7.58 3.74
CA VAL A 57 4.88 -7.24 3.64
C VAL A 57 5.66 -8.47 4.10
N ASP A 58 6.31 -9.15 3.16
CA ASP A 58 7.13 -10.33 3.39
C ASP A 58 8.59 -9.92 3.60
N PHE A 59 9.15 -10.31 4.74
CA PHE A 59 10.52 -10.03 5.13
C PHE A 59 11.45 -11.21 4.82
N ALA A 60 12.73 -10.90 4.60
CA ALA A 60 13.75 -11.94 4.47
C ALA A 60 13.92 -12.78 5.75
N SER A 61 13.54 -12.24 6.91
CA SER A 61 13.65 -12.89 8.22
C SER A 61 12.35 -12.80 9.02
N GLY A 62 11.96 -13.92 9.65
CA GLY A 62 10.81 -13.97 10.55
C GLY A 62 10.95 -13.07 11.78
N THR A 63 12.18 -12.79 12.22
CA THR A 63 12.45 -11.85 13.32
C THR A 63 12.09 -10.42 12.93
N SER A 64 12.39 -10.01 11.69
CA SER A 64 11.99 -8.71 11.16
C SER A 64 10.47 -8.56 11.11
N ALA A 65 9.77 -9.62 10.69
CA ALA A 65 8.31 -9.65 10.69
C ALA A 65 7.71 -9.52 12.10
N VAL A 66 8.29 -10.20 13.10
CA VAL A 66 7.86 -10.08 14.50
C VAL A 66 8.08 -8.67 15.03
N ASN A 67 9.27 -8.09 14.79
CA ASN A 67 9.59 -6.73 15.21
C ASN A 67 8.65 -5.71 14.56
N ALA A 68 8.39 -5.85 13.26
CA ALA A 68 7.47 -5.01 12.53
C ALA A 68 6.03 -5.12 13.08
N ALA A 69 5.53 -6.33 13.30
CA ALA A 69 4.20 -6.56 13.87
C ALA A 69 4.05 -5.89 15.25
N ASN A 70 5.03 -6.12 16.14
CA ASN A 70 5.03 -5.56 17.49
C ASN A 70 5.08 -4.03 17.48
N ALA A 71 5.91 -3.44 16.62
CA ALA A 71 6.10 -1.98 16.57
C ALA A 71 4.93 -1.24 15.92
N THR A 72 4.17 -1.90 15.05
CA THR A 72 3.10 -1.27 14.25
C THR A 72 1.70 -1.66 14.69
N GLY A 73 1.57 -2.65 15.57
CA GLY A 73 0.28 -3.26 15.92
C GLY A 73 -0.35 -4.06 14.76
N CYS A 74 0.41 -4.28 13.68
CA CYS A 74 -0.01 -5.11 12.56
C CYS A 74 -0.02 -6.60 12.95
N CYS A 75 -0.90 -7.37 12.33
CA CYS A 75 -0.97 -8.81 12.59
C CYS A 75 0.13 -9.55 11.84
N LYS A 76 0.80 -10.50 12.48
CA LYS A 76 1.70 -11.41 11.79
C LYS A 76 0.90 -12.34 10.87
N PHE A 77 1.36 -12.51 9.63
CA PHE A 77 0.76 -13.40 8.64
C PHE A 77 1.81 -14.43 8.20
N GLY A 78 1.61 -15.69 8.57
CA GLY A 78 2.62 -16.74 8.34
C GLY A 78 3.90 -16.53 9.14
N PHE A 79 5.03 -17.04 8.62
CA PHE A 79 6.31 -17.03 9.34
C PHE A 79 7.07 -15.71 9.19
N ASN A 80 7.01 -15.10 8.00
CA ASN A 80 7.86 -13.98 7.59
C ASN A 80 7.10 -12.75 7.11
N ALA A 81 5.76 -12.74 7.14
CA ALA A 81 5.00 -11.61 6.64
C ALA A 81 4.18 -10.92 7.74
N VAL A 82 3.86 -9.66 7.49
CA VAL A 82 2.91 -8.87 8.29
C VAL A 82 1.75 -8.43 7.42
N LEU A 83 0.54 -8.49 7.99
CA LEU A 83 -0.69 -8.03 7.39
C LEU A 83 -0.89 -6.57 7.78
N VAL A 84 -0.95 -5.71 6.78
CA VAL A 84 -1.07 -4.28 6.95
C VAL A 84 -2.44 -3.83 6.45
N ASP A 85 -3.17 -3.21 7.37
CA ASP A 85 -4.38 -2.47 7.05
C ASP A 85 -4.03 -0.97 6.98
N PRO A 86 -3.96 -0.38 5.77
CA PRO A 86 -3.62 1.02 5.60
C PRO A 86 -4.65 1.97 6.21
N ALA A 87 -5.91 1.54 6.38
CA ALA A 87 -6.91 2.36 7.08
C ALA A 87 -6.57 2.50 8.57
N ARG A 88 -5.92 1.49 9.16
CA ARG A 88 -5.49 1.49 10.57
C ARG A 88 -4.12 2.12 10.80
N LEU A 89 -3.32 2.30 9.74
CA LEU A 89 -2.04 3.02 9.80
C LEU A 89 -2.22 4.55 9.98
N LYS A 90 -3.40 5.10 9.66
CA LYS A 90 -3.73 6.51 9.94
C LYS A 90 -4.13 6.72 11.40
N SER A 91 -3.16 6.80 12.30
CA SER A 91 -3.23 7.53 13.59
C SER A 91 -1.89 7.43 14.34
N ASN A 92 -0.85 8.07 13.82
CA ASN A 92 0.22 8.64 14.65
C ASN A 92 0.99 9.69 13.85
#